data_AF-A0A2N1IFS2-F1
#
_entry.id   AF-A0A2N1IFS2-F1
#
_cell.length_a   1.000
_cell.length_b   1.000
_cell.length_c   1.000
_cell.angle_alpha   90.00
_cell.angle_beta   90.00
_cell.angle_gamma   90.00
#
_symmetry.space_group_name_H-M   'P 1'
#
loop_
_entity.id
_entity.type
_entity.pdbx_description
1 polymer ?
#
loop_
_entity_poly.entity_id
_entity_poly.type
_entity_poly.pdbx_seq_one_letter_code
_entity_poly.pdbx_strand_id
1 'polypeptide(L)'
;MVAQQGILNVVDDGVFMVLSLPVSAFSGIDDDKDGKLSAKEFAIHRADISKVIHSKVVLKDNGDKLPLQGMMLSPVTSHQSPKAPASQLMIMGHYTIVEPNSVLEYQVGIFGKGVTEKTLTITATKKEFGHKQKITLSPKQSSVLLF
;
A
#
# COMPACT_ATOMS: atom_id res chain seq x y z
N MET A 1 -3.00 3.25 -12.63
CA MET A 1 -3.50 3.78 -11.34
C MET A 1 -2.94 5.17 -11.12
N VAL A 2 -3.64 6.01 -10.35
CA VAL A 2 -3.17 7.34 -10.00
C VAL A 2 -2.19 7.22 -8.83
N ALA A 3 -1.12 8.01 -8.85
CA ALA A 3 -0.09 8.02 -7.83
C ALA A 3 -0.68 8.34 -6.43
N GLN A 4 -0.08 7.79 -5.38
CA GLN A 4 -0.46 8.05 -3.98
C GLN A 4 -1.95 7.76 -3.66
N GLN A 5 -2.51 6.73 -4.28
CA GLN A 5 -3.85 6.23 -3.98
C GLN A 5 -3.78 4.81 -3.41
N GLY A 6 -4.73 4.50 -2.54
CA GLY A 6 -4.98 3.18 -2.02
C GLY A 6 -6.46 2.86 -2.00
N ILE A 7 -6.77 1.57 -2.13
CA ILE A 7 -8.12 1.03 -2.06
C ILE A 7 -8.11 -0.12 -1.06
N LEU A 8 -9.10 -0.13 -0.18
CA LEU A 8 -9.42 -1.24 0.71
C LEU A 8 -10.87 -1.65 0.43
N ASN A 9 -11.10 -2.91 0.10
CA ASN A 9 -12.44 -3.45 -0.09
C ASN A 9 -12.67 -4.58 0.90
N VAL A 10 -13.64 -4.40 1.79
CA VAL A 10 -14.12 -5.43 2.70
C VAL A 10 -15.26 -6.18 2.02
N VAL A 11 -15.08 -7.49 1.85
CA VAL A 11 -16.05 -8.44 1.29
C VAL A 11 -16.04 -9.67 2.19
N ASP A 12 -17.17 -9.95 2.85
CA ASP A 12 -17.28 -11.03 3.84
C ASP A 12 -16.18 -10.90 4.92
N ASP A 13 -15.34 -11.92 5.07
CA ASP A 13 -14.18 -11.98 5.97
C ASP A 13 -12.86 -11.53 5.31
N GLY A 14 -12.90 -11.09 4.05
CA GLY A 14 -11.74 -10.67 3.27
C GLY A 14 -11.60 -9.16 3.13
N VAL A 15 -10.41 -8.63 3.42
CA VAL A 15 -10.06 -7.23 3.16
C VAL A 15 -9.01 -7.16 2.05
N PHE A 16 -9.43 -6.79 0.86
CA PHE A 16 -8.55 -6.68 -0.32
C PHE A 16 -7.94 -5.29 -0.42
N MET A 17 -6.62 -5.24 -0.53
CA MET A 17 -5.85 -4.02 -0.54
C MET A 17 -5.15 -3.82 -1.89
N VAL A 18 -5.18 -2.59 -2.38
CA VAL A 18 -4.32 -2.13 -3.47
C VAL A 18 -3.72 -0.78 -3.09
N LEU A 19 -2.39 -0.63 -3.13
CA LEU A 19 -1.67 0.62 -2.85
C LEU A 19 -0.76 1.00 -4.02
N SER A 20 -0.68 2.29 -4.33
CA SER A 20 0.34 2.87 -5.20
C SER A 20 1.28 3.74 -4.36
N LEU A 21 2.50 3.25 -4.11
CA LEU A 21 3.50 3.94 -3.30
C LEU A 21 4.67 4.45 -4.16
N PRO A 22 5.24 5.63 -3.87
CA PRO A 22 6.40 6.13 -4.58
C PRO A 22 7.65 5.33 -4.24
N VAL A 23 8.50 5.10 -5.24
CA VAL A 23 9.80 4.40 -5.07
C VAL A 23 10.69 5.12 -4.05
N SER A 24 10.63 6.45 -4.02
CA SER A 24 11.36 7.30 -3.07
C SER A 24 11.07 7.00 -1.59
N ALA A 25 9.96 6.31 -1.28
CA ALA A 25 9.58 5.93 0.07
C ALA A 25 10.39 4.76 0.62
N PHE A 26 11.07 4.02 -0.25
CA PHE A 26 11.91 2.89 0.10
C PHE A 26 13.38 3.33 0.08
N SER A 27 14.13 2.92 1.09
CA SER A 27 15.54 3.25 1.21
C SER A 27 16.40 2.10 0.68
N GLY A 28 17.41 2.42 -0.14
CA GLY A 28 18.40 1.45 -0.61
C GLY A 28 17.94 0.52 -1.73
N ILE A 29 16.83 0.85 -2.42
CA ILE A 29 16.31 0.05 -3.55
C ILE A 29 16.63 0.65 -4.93
N ASP A 30 17.17 1.87 -4.93
CA ASP A 30 17.56 2.65 -6.11
C ASP A 30 19.09 2.70 -6.09
N ASP A 31 19.70 1.81 -6.88
CA ASP A 31 21.13 1.52 -6.88
C ASP A 31 21.88 2.57 -7.71
N ASP A 32 21.29 3.02 -8.82
CA ASP A 32 21.88 4.03 -9.71
C ASP A 32 21.50 5.48 -9.34
N LYS A 33 20.57 5.64 -8.38
CA LYS A 33 20.12 6.92 -7.81
C LYS A 33 19.41 7.82 -8.82
N ASP A 34 18.77 7.23 -9.83
CA ASP A 34 17.97 7.97 -10.81
C ASP A 34 16.57 8.38 -10.27
N GLY A 35 16.23 7.96 -9.05
CA GLY A 35 14.97 8.26 -8.37
C GLY A 35 13.81 7.37 -8.82
N LYS A 36 14.09 6.32 -9.59
CA LYS A 36 13.12 5.35 -10.11
C LYS A 36 13.58 3.94 -9.78
N LEU A 37 12.76 2.97 -10.15
CA LEU A 37 13.02 1.55 -9.94
C LEU A 37 13.03 0.85 -11.29
N SER A 38 14.22 0.43 -11.73
CA SER A 38 14.39 -0.41 -12.90
C SER A 38 13.93 -1.85 -12.63
N ALA A 39 13.72 -2.63 -13.70
CA ALA A 39 13.37 -4.04 -13.56
C ALA A 39 14.47 -4.87 -12.86
N LYS A 40 15.74 -4.46 -13.01
CA LYS A 40 16.89 -5.12 -12.38
C LYS A 40 16.89 -4.86 -10.87
N GLU A 41 16.78 -3.60 -10.47
CA GLU A 41 16.71 -3.21 -9.05
C GLU A 41 15.48 -3.81 -8.37
N PHE A 42 14.32 -3.80 -9.04
CA PHE A 42 13.11 -4.43 -8.53
C PHE A 42 13.33 -5.93 -8.25
N ALA A 43 14.00 -6.65 -9.15
CA ALA A 43 14.28 -8.08 -8.97
C ALA A 43 15.23 -8.34 -7.79
N ILE A 44 16.25 -7.50 -7.61
CA ILE A 44 17.24 -7.61 -6.53
C ILE A 44 16.59 -7.28 -5.18
N HIS A 45 15.87 -6.17 -5.10
CA HIS A 45 15.36 -5.59 -3.84
C HIS A 45 13.94 -6.03 -3.48
N ARG A 46 13.33 -6.95 -4.25
CA ARG A 46 11.93 -7.39 -4.04
C ARG A 46 11.66 -7.88 -2.62
N ALA A 47 12.62 -8.61 -2.03
CA ALA A 47 12.50 -9.15 -0.69
C ALA A 47 12.54 -8.04 0.38
N ASP A 48 13.42 -7.05 0.21
CA ASP A 48 13.53 -5.91 1.13
C ASP A 48 12.30 -5.01 1.07
N ILE A 49 11.81 -4.72 -0.15
CA ILE A 49 10.54 -4.01 -0.36
C ILE A 49 9.40 -4.74 0.36
N SER A 50 9.31 -6.06 0.18
CA SER A 50 8.29 -6.90 0.82
C SER A 50 8.36 -6.82 2.36
N LYS A 51 9.57 -6.89 2.92
CA LYS A 51 9.81 -6.78 4.36
C LYS A 51 9.38 -5.42 4.92
N VAL A 52 9.70 -4.33 4.21
CA VAL A 52 9.27 -2.98 4.59
C VAL A 52 7.74 -2.90 4.60
N ILE A 53 7.08 -3.40 3.56
CA ILE A 53 5.60 -3.40 3.47
C ILE A 53 4.97 -4.17 4.63
N HIS A 54 5.40 -5.39 4.90
CA HIS A 54 4.88 -6.18 6.03
C HIS A 54 5.06 -5.48 7.38
N SER A 55 6.13 -4.69 7.55
CA SER A 55 6.39 -3.99 8.81
C SER A 55 5.64 -2.66 8.97
N LYS A 56 5.24 -2.02 7.87
CA LYS A 56 4.70 -0.65 7.85
C LYS A 56 3.27 -0.54 7.35
N VAL A 57 2.72 -1.59 6.74
CA VAL A 57 1.33 -1.65 6.26
C VAL A 57 0.60 -2.72 7.06
N VAL A 58 -0.18 -2.28 8.04
CA VAL A 58 -0.79 -3.14 9.04
C VAL A 58 -2.28 -2.86 9.08
N LEU A 59 -3.07 -3.93 9.07
CA LEU A 59 -4.48 -3.89 9.44
C LEU A 59 -4.61 -4.52 10.81
N LYS A 60 -5.41 -3.93 11.70
CA LYS A 60 -5.78 -4.54 12.96
C LYS A 60 -7.29 -4.75 13.03
N ASP A 61 -7.67 -5.84 13.67
CA ASP A 61 -9.04 -6.22 14.00
C ASP A 61 -9.11 -6.36 15.53
N ASN A 62 -9.95 -5.55 16.18
CA ASN A 62 -10.05 -5.48 17.65
C ASN A 62 -8.70 -5.29 18.40
N GLY A 63 -7.71 -4.68 17.74
CA GLY A 63 -6.37 -4.43 18.29
C GLY A 63 -5.31 -5.47 17.89
N ASP A 64 -5.72 -6.63 17.37
CA ASP A 64 -4.81 -7.67 16.91
C ASP A 64 -4.34 -7.41 15.49
N LYS A 65 -3.03 -7.54 15.25
CA LYS A 65 -2.45 -7.31 13.92
C LYS A 65 -2.75 -8.49 13.01
N LEU A 66 -3.35 -8.21 11.87
CA LEU A 66 -3.61 -9.19 10.82
C LEU A 66 -2.42 -9.29 9.87
N PRO A 67 -2.00 -10.51 9.50
CA PRO A 67 -0.94 -10.71 8.51
C PRO A 67 -1.45 -10.33 7.13
N LEU A 68 -0.67 -9.55 6.38
CA LEU A 68 -0.90 -9.33 4.95
C LEU A 68 -0.57 -10.62 4.20
N GLN A 69 -1.53 -11.14 3.43
CA GLN A 69 -1.42 -12.38 2.68
C GLN A 69 -1.52 -12.15 1.17
N GLY A 70 -0.99 -13.10 0.39
CA GLY A 70 -1.05 -13.06 -1.07
C GLY A 70 -0.42 -11.82 -1.69
N MET A 71 0.61 -11.25 -1.05
CA MET A 71 1.18 -9.97 -1.48
C MET A 71 1.81 -10.07 -2.88
N MET A 72 1.41 -9.17 -3.76
CA MET A 72 1.99 -8.99 -5.09
C MET A 72 2.55 -7.58 -5.24
N LEU A 73 3.73 -7.49 -5.83
CA LEU A 73 4.44 -6.24 -6.09
C LEU A 73 4.62 -6.09 -7.60
N SER A 74 4.33 -4.91 -8.14
CA SER A 74 4.50 -4.61 -9.55
C SER A 74 4.90 -3.15 -9.79
N PRO A 75 6.01 -2.86 -10.47
CA PRO A 75 6.36 -1.51 -10.89
C PRO A 75 5.28 -0.93 -11.83
N VAL A 76 4.87 0.32 -11.62
CA VAL A 76 3.95 1.02 -12.54
C VAL A 76 4.74 1.57 -13.71
N THR A 77 4.74 0.84 -14.82
CA THR A 77 5.36 1.29 -16.07
C THR A 77 4.32 1.85 -17.05
N SER A 78 4.73 2.76 -17.92
CA SER A 78 3.87 3.18 -19.05
C SER A 78 3.69 2.00 -20.02
N HIS A 79 2.48 1.86 -20.58
CA HIS A 79 2.18 0.87 -21.61
C HIS A 79 3.07 1.02 -22.86
N GLN A 80 3.57 2.24 -23.11
CA GLN A 80 4.45 2.53 -24.24
C GLN A 80 5.90 2.11 -23.98
N SER A 81 6.30 1.97 -22.71
CA SER A 81 7.68 1.65 -22.32
C SER A 81 7.70 0.70 -21.11
N PRO A 82 7.40 -0.60 -21.28
CA PRO A 82 7.33 -1.57 -20.18
C PRO A 82 8.65 -1.81 -19.45
N LYS A 83 9.76 -1.44 -20.07
CA LYS A 83 11.12 -1.54 -19.49
C LYS A 83 11.62 -0.23 -18.88
N ALA A 84 10.84 0.84 -18.96
CA ALA A 84 11.24 2.11 -18.37
C ALA A 84 11.22 2.00 -16.83
N PRO A 85 12.20 2.60 -16.13
CA PRO A 85 12.19 2.68 -14.68
C PRO A 85 10.89 3.32 -14.16
N ALA A 86 10.29 2.72 -13.14
CA ALA A 86 9.03 3.15 -12.56
C ALA A 86 9.24 4.12 -11.41
N SER A 87 8.40 5.14 -11.28
CA SER A 87 8.40 6.03 -10.10
C SER A 87 7.42 5.58 -9.01
N GLN A 88 6.55 4.62 -9.33
CA GLN A 88 5.53 4.09 -8.44
C GLN A 88 5.59 2.56 -8.41
N LEU A 89 5.28 2.01 -7.26
CA LEU A 89 5.13 0.58 -7.03
C LEU A 89 3.67 0.30 -6.64
N MET A 90 3.06 -0.64 -7.36
CA MET A 90 1.78 -1.24 -6.97
C MET A 90 2.01 -2.37 -5.97
N ILE A 91 1.24 -2.35 -4.91
CA ILE A 91 1.17 -3.40 -3.91
C ILE A 91 -0.27 -3.90 -3.87
N MET A 92 -0.46 -5.20 -4.00
CA MET A 92 -1.74 -5.85 -3.83
C MET A 92 -1.60 -6.91 -2.74
N GLY A 93 -2.70 -7.22 -2.08
CA GLY A 93 -2.78 -8.32 -1.12
C GLY A 93 -4.12 -8.32 -0.41
N HIS A 94 -4.24 -9.14 0.61
CA HIS A 94 -5.46 -9.19 1.41
C HIS A 94 -5.17 -9.54 2.87
N TYR A 95 -6.14 -9.24 3.72
CA TYR A 95 -6.20 -9.68 5.11
C TYR A 95 -7.46 -10.52 5.32
N THR A 96 -7.41 -11.41 6.31
CA THR A 96 -8.59 -12.15 6.77
C THR A 96 -8.99 -11.60 8.14
N ILE A 97 -10.20 -11.06 8.25
CA ILE A 97 -10.76 -10.55 9.51
C ILE A 97 -11.55 -11.65 10.21
N VAL A 98 -11.60 -11.60 11.54
CA VAL A 98 -12.32 -12.60 12.35
C VAL A 98 -13.77 -12.17 12.52
N GLU A 99 -14.00 -10.87 12.74
CA GLU A 99 -15.31 -10.29 12.94
C GLU A 99 -15.65 -9.31 11.80
N PRO A 100 -16.54 -9.66 10.86
CA PRO A 100 -16.90 -8.78 9.75
C PRO A 100 -17.44 -7.40 10.16
N ASN A 101 -17.92 -7.25 11.39
CA ASN A 101 -18.54 -6.04 11.93
C ASN A 101 -17.69 -5.31 12.97
N SER A 102 -16.45 -5.72 13.18
CA SER A 102 -15.54 -5.00 14.07
C SER A 102 -15.08 -3.67 13.44
N VAL A 103 -14.60 -2.78 14.31
CA VAL A 103 -13.90 -1.57 13.90
C VAL A 103 -12.48 -1.96 13.50
N LEU A 104 -12.09 -1.63 12.28
CA LEU A 104 -10.75 -1.95 11.78
C LEU A 104 -9.81 -0.76 11.97
N GLU A 105 -8.58 -0.99 12.38
CA GLU A 105 -7.54 0.05 12.38
C GLU A 105 -6.56 -0.21 11.23
N TYR A 106 -6.49 0.71 10.27
CA TYR A 106 -5.55 0.62 9.16
C TYR A 106 -4.39 1.58 9.35
N GLN A 107 -3.18 1.07 9.26
CA GLN A 107 -1.93 1.81 9.47
C GLN A 107 -1.02 1.69 8.25
N VAL A 108 -0.55 2.84 7.74
CA VAL A 108 0.47 2.94 6.68
C VAL A 108 1.58 3.88 7.11
N GLY A 109 2.78 3.33 7.28
CA GLY A 109 4.00 4.06 7.66
C GLY A 109 4.99 4.28 6.53
N ILE A 110 4.56 4.19 5.27
CA ILE A 110 5.42 4.34 4.08
C ILE A 110 4.98 5.58 3.31
N PHE A 111 5.87 6.57 3.23
CA PHE A 111 5.63 7.84 2.54
C PHE A 111 6.89 8.26 1.78
N GLY A 112 6.72 8.88 0.62
CA GLY A 112 7.87 9.30 -0.20
C GLY A 112 8.53 10.58 0.32
N LYS A 113 9.61 10.97 -0.36
CA LYS A 113 10.41 12.14 0.00
C LYS A 113 9.80 13.45 -0.51
N GLY A 114 9.13 13.40 -1.66
CA GLY A 114 8.49 14.57 -2.29
C GLY A 114 7.35 15.15 -1.45
N VAL A 115 7.07 16.45 -1.61
CA VAL A 115 6.00 17.14 -0.87
C VAL A 115 4.64 16.49 -1.13
N THR A 116 4.36 16.12 -2.39
CA THR A 116 3.13 15.43 -2.80
C THR A 116 3.11 13.94 -2.42
N GLU A 117 4.26 13.38 -2.04
CA GLU A 117 4.43 11.97 -1.68
C GLU A 117 4.26 11.70 -0.18
N LYS A 118 4.11 12.76 0.62
CA LYS A 118 3.85 12.72 2.06
C LYS A 118 2.37 12.55 2.40
N THR A 119 1.54 12.30 1.40
CA THR A 119 0.11 12.03 1.56
C THR A 119 -0.28 10.79 0.78
N LEU A 120 -1.13 9.96 1.37
CA LEU A 120 -1.69 8.76 0.74
C LEU A 120 -3.20 8.77 0.95
N THR A 121 -3.97 8.83 -0.14
CA THR A 121 -5.42 8.77 -0.04
C THR A 121 -5.90 7.33 -0.10
N ILE A 122 -6.60 6.87 0.92
CA ILE A 122 -7.20 5.54 1.02
C ILE A 122 -8.72 5.66 0.80
N THR A 123 -9.24 4.86 -0.12
CA THR A 123 -10.69 4.66 -0.27
C THR A 123 -11.05 3.28 0.26
N ALA A 124 -11.68 3.24 1.43
CA ALA A 124 -12.20 2.02 2.04
C ALA A 124 -13.67 1.83 1.68
N THR A 125 -14.06 0.62 1.25
CA THR A 125 -15.44 0.27 0.93
C THR A 125 -15.82 -1.03 1.63
N LYS A 126 -16.92 -1.04 2.37
CA LYS A 126 -17.52 -2.25 2.95
C LYS A 126 -18.78 -2.59 2.17
N LYS A 127 -18.71 -3.64 1.34
CA LYS A 127 -19.74 -3.91 0.33
C LYS A 127 -21.10 -4.28 0.93
N GLU A 128 -21.10 -5.05 2.01
CA GLU A 128 -22.31 -5.57 2.66
C GLU A 128 -23.28 -4.44 3.08
N PHE A 129 -22.75 -3.29 3.51
CA PHE A 129 -23.54 -2.13 3.95
C PHE A 129 -23.47 -0.94 2.99
N GLY A 130 -22.78 -1.08 1.86
CA GLY A 130 -22.53 0.04 0.92
C GLY A 130 -21.73 1.20 1.52
N HIS A 131 -21.05 1.00 2.66
CA HIS A 131 -20.29 2.05 3.33
C HIS A 131 -19.02 2.36 2.57
N LYS A 132 -18.73 3.65 2.38
CA LYS A 132 -17.52 4.13 1.72
C LYS A 132 -16.90 5.26 2.53
N GLN A 133 -15.61 5.13 2.83
CA GLN A 133 -14.82 6.13 3.53
C GLN A 133 -13.61 6.50 2.67
N LYS A 134 -13.36 7.81 2.54
CA LYS A 134 -12.17 8.33 1.87
C LYS A 134 -11.35 9.10 2.89
N ILE A 135 -10.14 8.62 3.15
CA ILE A 135 -9.24 9.12 4.18
C ILE A 135 -7.92 9.50 3.56
N THR A 136 -7.23 10.48 4.13
CA THR A 136 -5.85 10.81 3.75
C THR A 136 -4.93 10.54 4.93
N LEU A 137 -3.94 9.68 4.71
CA LEU A 137 -2.85 9.38 5.64
C LEU A 137 -1.63 10.23 5.32
N SER A 138 -0.82 10.53 6.34
CA SER A 138 0.44 11.26 6.23
C SER A 138 1.43 10.78 7.30
N PRO A 139 2.72 11.18 7.25
CA PRO A 139 3.66 10.86 8.33
C PRO A 139 3.21 11.29 9.72
N LYS A 140 2.37 12.34 9.83
CA LYS A 140 1.82 12.83 11.11
C LYS A 140 0.57 12.06 11.55
N GLN A 141 -0.16 11.46 10.62
CA GLN A 141 -1.37 10.70 10.84
C GLN A 141 -1.34 9.46 9.97
N SER A 142 -0.65 8.43 10.47
CA SER A 142 -0.34 7.20 9.74
C SER A 142 -1.31 6.06 10.02
N SER A 143 -2.28 6.25 10.91
CA SER A 143 -3.36 5.31 11.17
C SER A 143 -4.74 5.96 11.14
N VAL A 144 -5.75 5.15 10.89
CA VAL A 144 -7.16 5.55 10.88
C VAL A 144 -8.05 4.37 11.27
N LEU A 145 -9.18 4.66 11.94
CA LEU A 145 -10.25 3.71 12.17
C LEU A 145 -11.19 3.68 10.97
N LEU A 146 -11.57 2.47 10.55
CA LEU A 146 -12.48 2.19 9.45
C LEU A 146 -13.73 1.49 9.98
N PHE A 147 -14.88 2.00 9.53
CA PHE A 147 -16.25 1.57 9.86
C PHE A 147 -16.62 1.67 11.33
#